data_AF-A0A2V9JY43-F1
#
_entry.id   AF-A0A2V9JY43-F1
#
_cell.length_a   1.000
_cell.length_b   1.000
_cell.length_c   1.000
_cell.angle_alpha   90.00
_cell.angle_beta   90.00
_cell.angle_gamma   90.00
#
_symmetry.space_group_name_H-M   'P 1'
#
loop_
_entity.id
_entity.type
_entity.pdbx_description
1 polymer ?
#
loop_
_entity_poly.entity_id
_entity_poly.type
_entity_poly.pdbx_seq_one_letter_code
_entity_poly.pdbx_strand_id
1 'polypeptide(L)'
;MMIPGYATPEGTKRFQERFGARAPRHFRESHGLWFSSIGLGTYLGEPTPARDAAYGDAILRAVEMGTNVIDSAINYRHQRSERAIGQAMGKMISEGKVQRDEIFLATKGGFLTFDGEEPAEPSTFFYEKLIQPGLVRPEEVAAGCHVMSPKYLAS
;
A
#
# COMPACT_ATOMS: atom_id res chain seq x y z
N MET A 1 -13.10 -4.41 -1.89
CA MET A 1 -13.95 -3.60 -0.98
C MET A 1 -13.14 -2.40 -0.54
N MET A 2 -13.72 -1.19 -0.57
CA MET A 2 -13.07 0.01 -0.05
C MET A 2 -13.14 0.00 1.49
N ILE A 3 -12.02 0.24 2.17
CA ILE A 3 -11.97 0.35 3.64
C ILE A 3 -11.98 1.85 4.00
N PRO A 4 -13.11 2.40 4.49
CA PRO A 4 -13.20 3.83 4.76
C PRO A 4 -12.38 4.24 5.99
N GLY A 5 -11.90 5.49 6.00
CA GLY A 5 -11.17 6.07 7.13
C GLY A 5 -9.66 6.23 6.88
N TYR A 6 -9.00 6.85 7.85
CA TYR A 6 -7.58 7.19 7.84
C TYR A 6 -7.01 7.07 9.26
N ALA A 7 -5.68 7.01 9.40
CA ALA A 7 -5.02 6.94 10.69
C ALA A 7 -5.31 8.20 11.53
N THR A 8 -5.71 8.04 12.79
CA THR A 8 -6.02 9.17 13.69
C THR A 8 -5.09 9.18 14.91
N PRO A 9 -4.95 10.34 15.59
CA PRO A 9 -4.23 10.42 16.87
C PRO A 9 -4.75 9.38 17.88
N GLU A 10 -6.07 9.27 18.02
CA GLU A 10 -6.71 8.36 18.96
C GLU A 10 -6.48 6.90 18.57
N GLY A 11 -6.63 6.55 17.28
CA GLY A 11 -6.45 5.20 16.79
C GLY A 11 -5.01 4.71 16.94
N THR A 12 -4.06 5.51 16.48
CA THR A 12 -2.64 5.16 16.57
C THR A 12 -2.16 5.10 18.03
N LYS A 13 -2.68 5.95 18.93
CA LYS A 13 -2.42 5.86 20.37
C LYS A 13 -2.95 4.56 20.97
N ARG A 14 -4.21 4.18 20.71
CA ARG A 14 -4.76 2.88 21.17
C ARG A 14 -3.91 1.71 20.70
N PHE A 15 -3.44 1.75 19.46
CA PHE A 15 -2.55 0.72 18.94
C PHE A 15 -1.24 0.66 19.71
N GLN A 16 -0.59 1.81 19.94
CA GLN A 16 0.64 1.90 20.72
C GLN A 16 0.46 1.38 22.15
N GLU A 17 -0.62 1.75 22.84
CA GLU A 17 -0.92 1.33 24.22
C GLU A 17 -1.05 -0.19 24.34
N ARG A 18 -1.61 -0.86 23.33
CA ARG A 18 -1.74 -2.33 23.24
C ARG A 18 -0.39 -3.05 23.32
N PHE A 19 0.68 -2.42 22.85
CA PHE A 19 2.03 -3.00 22.80
C PHE A 19 3.04 -2.34 23.74
N GLY A 20 2.69 -1.19 24.34
CA GLY A 20 3.61 -0.33 25.10
C GLY A 20 4.33 -1.03 26.24
N ALA A 21 3.64 -1.91 26.98
CA ALA A 21 4.25 -2.68 28.07
C ALA A 21 5.31 -3.69 27.59
N ARG A 22 5.11 -4.29 26.41
CA ARG A 22 6.02 -5.30 25.84
C ARG A 22 7.23 -4.66 25.16
N ALA A 23 7.04 -3.49 24.57
CA ALA A 23 8.10 -2.81 23.81
C ALA A 23 8.07 -1.27 24.01
N PRO A 24 8.52 -0.77 25.16
CA PRO A 24 8.38 0.64 25.55
C PRO A 24 9.00 1.67 24.60
N ARG A 25 10.00 1.25 23.80
CA ARG A 25 10.70 2.12 22.82
C ARG A 25 10.34 1.83 21.37
N HIS A 26 9.35 0.95 21.12
CA HIS A 26 9.00 0.58 19.75
C HIS A 26 8.24 1.67 19.03
N PHE A 27 7.52 2.55 19.73
CA PHE A 27 6.72 3.58 19.09
C PHE A 27 7.32 4.98 19.28
N ARG A 28 7.13 5.83 18.29
CA ARG A 28 7.47 7.26 18.33
C ARG A 28 6.28 8.08 17.90
N GLU A 29 6.06 9.18 18.60
CA GLU A 29 5.07 10.18 18.20
C GLU A 29 5.68 11.11 17.15
N SER A 30 4.93 11.38 16.08
CA SER A 30 5.27 12.39 15.09
C SER A 30 3.99 12.90 14.43
N HIS A 31 3.89 14.21 14.20
CA HIS A 31 2.70 14.86 13.62
C HIS A 31 1.37 14.49 14.32
N GLY A 32 1.40 14.25 15.63
CA GLY A 32 0.22 13.86 16.42
C GLY A 32 -0.24 12.41 16.22
N LEU A 33 0.54 11.59 15.52
CA LEU A 33 0.29 10.15 15.33
C LEU A 33 1.39 9.33 16.00
N TRP A 34 1.05 8.10 16.40
CA TRP A 34 2.01 7.13 16.91
C TRP A 34 2.41 6.14 15.82
N PHE A 35 3.72 6.01 15.60
CA PHE A 35 4.29 5.14 14.58
C PHE A 35 5.18 4.07 15.20
N SER A 36 5.04 2.83 14.74
CA SER A 36 6.01 1.78 15.00
C SER A 36 7.39 2.15 14.45
N SER A 37 8.46 1.76 15.14
CA SER A 37 9.84 2.07 14.76
C SER A 37 10.30 1.30 13.52
N ILE A 38 9.50 0.33 13.10
CA ILE A 38 9.69 -0.47 11.90
C ILE A 38 8.40 -0.33 11.10
N GLY A 39 8.53 -0.10 9.79
CA GLY A 39 7.44 -0.19 8.83
C GLY A 39 7.60 -1.41 7.94
N LEU A 40 6.50 -1.88 7.36
CA LEU A 40 6.49 -3.00 6.44
C LEU A 40 6.48 -2.52 4.98
N GLY A 41 7.55 -2.77 4.25
CA GLY A 41 7.63 -2.51 2.80
C GLY A 41 7.07 -3.66 1.96
N THR A 42 6.42 -3.34 0.84
CA THR A 42 5.70 -4.32 0.01
C THR A 42 6.11 -4.37 -1.47
N TYR A 43 7.36 -3.98 -1.78
CA TYR A 43 7.81 -3.81 -3.16
C TYR A 43 8.08 -5.12 -3.94
N LEU A 44 8.86 -6.05 -3.38
CA LEU A 44 9.56 -7.07 -4.19
C LEU A 44 8.88 -8.44 -4.28
N GLY A 45 9.23 -9.19 -5.33
CA GLY A 45 8.90 -10.60 -5.50
C GLY A 45 7.80 -10.85 -6.52
N GLU A 46 7.79 -12.08 -7.05
CA GLU A 46 6.97 -12.46 -8.21
C GLU A 46 5.49 -12.07 -8.07
N PRO A 47 4.86 -11.51 -9.11
CA PRO A 47 3.46 -11.09 -9.10
C PRO A 47 2.51 -12.30 -9.26
N THR A 48 2.57 -13.25 -8.31
CA THR A 48 1.77 -14.48 -8.33
C THR A 48 0.76 -14.53 -7.17
N PRO A 49 -0.35 -15.29 -7.32
CA PRO A 49 -1.32 -15.47 -6.24
C PRO A 49 -0.70 -16.06 -4.95
N ALA A 50 0.25 -16.99 -5.09
CA ALA A 50 0.95 -17.58 -3.94
C ALA A 50 1.76 -16.53 -3.17
N ARG A 51 2.41 -15.60 -3.88
CA ARG A 51 3.16 -14.51 -3.27
C ARG A 51 2.24 -13.44 -2.67
N ASP A 52 1.06 -13.21 -3.25
CA ASP A 52 0.03 -12.33 -2.66
C ASP A 52 -0.47 -12.87 -1.32
N ALA A 53 -0.72 -14.17 -1.23
CA ALA A 53 -1.10 -14.82 0.02
C ALA A 53 0.01 -14.68 1.08
N ALA A 54 1.27 -14.92 0.70
CA ALA A 54 2.41 -14.73 1.60
C ALA A 54 2.56 -13.27 2.07
N TYR A 55 2.26 -12.30 1.22
CA TYR A 55 2.18 -10.89 1.62
C TYR A 55 1.06 -10.65 2.64
N GLY A 56 -0.12 -11.22 2.42
CA GLY A 56 -1.23 -11.15 3.37
C GLY A 56 -0.85 -11.69 4.75
N ASP A 57 -0.19 -12.85 4.80
CA ASP A 57 0.28 -13.46 6.04
C ASP A 57 1.37 -12.61 6.73
N ALA A 58 2.30 -12.04 5.95
CA ALA A 58 3.33 -11.16 6.47
C ALA A 58 2.75 -9.86 7.07
N ILE A 59 1.74 -9.27 6.42
CA ILE A 59 1.04 -8.07 6.89
C ILE A 59 0.31 -8.36 8.19
N LEU A 60 -0.47 -9.44 8.24
CA LEU A 60 -1.15 -9.89 9.46
C LEU A 60 -0.14 -10.05 10.60
N ARG A 61 0.95 -10.77 10.32
CA ARG A 61 1.97 -11.04 11.34
C ARG A 61 2.67 -9.76 11.82
N ALA A 62 2.98 -8.85 10.92
CA ALA A 62 3.61 -7.58 11.29
C ALA A 62 2.71 -6.75 12.21
N VAL A 63 1.42 -6.66 11.90
CA VAL A 63 0.42 -5.94 12.72
C VAL A 63 0.26 -6.59 14.10
N GLU A 64 0.15 -7.91 14.17
CA GLU A 64 0.11 -8.67 15.44
C GLU A 64 1.38 -8.47 16.28
N MET A 65 2.50 -8.14 15.65
CA MET A 65 3.77 -7.89 16.33
C MET A 65 3.99 -6.42 16.72
N GLY A 66 3.08 -5.52 16.35
CA GLY A 66 3.11 -4.11 16.73
C GLY A 66 3.56 -3.17 15.62
N THR A 67 3.55 -3.59 14.35
CA THR A 67 3.81 -2.68 13.22
C THR A 67 2.51 -2.03 12.74
N ASN A 68 2.44 -0.70 12.75
CA ASN A 68 1.30 0.04 12.21
C ASN A 68 1.62 0.94 11.02
N VAL A 69 2.86 0.89 10.52
CA VAL A 69 3.29 1.60 9.31
C VAL A 69 3.42 0.58 8.18
N ILE A 70 2.61 0.74 7.12
CA ILE A 70 2.67 -0.08 5.91
C ILE A 70 3.01 0.83 4.73
N ASP A 71 4.00 0.41 3.94
CA ASP A 71 4.48 1.14 2.76
C ASP A 71 4.16 0.37 1.47
N SER A 72 3.64 1.10 0.49
CA SER A 72 3.30 0.60 -0.83
C SER A 72 3.59 1.63 -1.93
N ALA A 73 3.34 1.23 -3.17
CA ALA A 73 3.19 2.10 -4.34
C ALA A 73 2.32 1.39 -5.37
N ILE A 74 1.69 2.15 -6.26
CA ILE A 74 0.79 1.62 -7.30
C ILE A 74 1.49 0.59 -8.21
N ASN A 75 2.79 0.76 -8.46
CA ASN A 75 3.57 -0.14 -9.33
C ASN A 75 4.10 -1.38 -8.62
N TYR A 76 3.94 -1.50 -7.30
CA TYR A 76 4.47 -2.65 -6.57
C TYR A 76 3.72 -3.91 -7.00
N ARG A 77 4.49 -4.79 -7.67
CA ARG A 77 4.03 -6.08 -8.18
C ARG A 77 2.80 -5.91 -9.10
N HIS A 78 2.81 -4.89 -9.95
CA HIS A 78 1.70 -4.58 -10.87
C HIS A 78 0.37 -4.33 -10.14
N GLN A 79 0.35 -3.43 -9.15
CA GLN A 79 -0.79 -3.16 -8.27
C GLN A 79 -1.20 -4.31 -7.33
N ARG A 80 -0.53 -5.46 -7.35
CA ARG A 80 -0.91 -6.60 -6.50
C ARG A 80 -0.62 -6.36 -5.03
N SER A 81 0.43 -5.60 -4.69
CA SER A 81 0.77 -5.33 -3.29
C SER A 81 -0.32 -4.54 -2.57
N GLU A 82 -0.88 -3.50 -3.20
CA GLU A 82 -2.00 -2.75 -2.61
C GLU A 82 -3.26 -3.61 -2.44
N ARG A 83 -3.51 -4.52 -3.40
CA ARG A 83 -4.62 -5.48 -3.30
C ARG A 83 -4.43 -6.46 -2.15
N ALA A 84 -3.22 -6.99 -1.97
CA ALA A 84 -2.87 -7.86 -0.86
C ALA A 84 -3.01 -7.14 0.50
N ILE A 85 -2.58 -5.88 0.58
CA ILE A 85 -2.81 -5.02 1.76
C ILE A 85 -4.30 -4.85 2.03
N GLY A 86 -5.10 -4.50 1.02
CA GLY A 86 -6.54 -4.34 1.16
C GLY A 86 -7.24 -5.61 1.64
N GLN A 87 -6.87 -6.78 1.12
CA GLN A 87 -7.40 -8.07 1.54
C GLN A 87 -7.02 -8.40 3.00
N ALA A 88 -5.75 -8.24 3.37
CA ALA A 88 -5.27 -8.51 4.73
C ALA A 88 -5.92 -7.57 5.76
N MET A 89 -5.99 -6.27 5.44
CA MET A 89 -6.65 -5.28 6.28
C MET A 89 -8.15 -5.56 6.42
N GLY A 90 -8.83 -5.88 5.32
CA GLY A 90 -10.26 -6.23 5.34
C GLY A 90 -10.54 -7.42 6.25
N LYS A 91 -9.71 -8.47 6.18
CA LYS A 91 -9.78 -9.63 7.05
C LYS A 91 -9.58 -9.24 8.52
N MET A 92 -8.48 -8.56 8.86
CA MET A 92 -8.19 -8.17 10.25
C MET A 92 -9.28 -7.27 10.87
N ILE A 93 -9.84 -6.36 10.08
CA ILE A 93 -10.95 -5.49 10.53
C ILE A 93 -12.22 -6.32 10.77
N SER A 94 -12.57 -7.23 9.86
CA SER A 94 -13.74 -8.10 10.04
C SER A 94 -13.62 -9.03 11.25
N GLU A 95 -12.39 -9.42 11.60
CA GLU A 95 -12.09 -10.24 12.78
C GLU A 95 -11.94 -9.41 14.07
N GLY A 96 -12.09 -8.08 14.00
CA GLY A 96 -11.94 -7.19 15.16
C GLY A 96 -10.52 -7.08 15.72
N LYS A 97 -9.50 -7.49 14.95
CA LYS A 97 -8.08 -7.49 15.37
C LYS A 97 -7.44 -6.10 15.30
N VAL A 98 -7.93 -5.26 14.39
CA VAL A 98 -7.44 -3.90 14.16
C VAL A 98 -8.57 -3.01 13.68
N GLN A 99 -8.48 -1.72 13.94
CA GLN A 99 -9.37 -0.71 13.33
C GLN A 99 -8.60 0.08 12.25
N ARG A 100 -9.31 0.59 11.23
CA ARG A 100 -8.67 1.32 10.13
C ARG A 100 -7.87 2.53 10.62
N ASP A 101 -8.35 3.22 11.65
CA ASP A 101 -7.73 4.41 12.24
C ASP A 101 -6.43 4.11 13.02
N GLU A 102 -6.11 2.84 13.25
CA GLU A 102 -4.89 2.40 13.92
C GLU A 102 -3.67 2.27 12.99
N ILE A 103 -3.91 2.13 11.67
CA ILE A 103 -2.89 1.81 10.67
C ILE A 103 -2.57 3.02 9.78
N PHE A 104 -1.29 3.37 9.74
CA PHE A 104 -0.75 4.31 8.76
C PHE A 104 -0.33 3.56 7.49
N LEU A 105 -0.97 3.88 6.38
CA LEU A 105 -0.68 3.33 5.06
C LEU A 105 -0.16 4.45 4.17
N ALA A 106 1.07 4.32 3.69
CA ALA A 106 1.65 5.19 2.70
C ALA A 106 1.65 4.50 1.34
N THR A 107 1.13 5.17 0.31
CA THR A 107 1.29 4.73 -1.08
C THR A 107 1.84 5.87 -1.94
N LYS A 108 2.30 5.52 -3.14
CA LYS A 108 3.00 6.40 -4.06
C LYS A 108 2.38 6.25 -5.46
N GLY A 109 2.07 7.38 -6.08
CA GLY A 109 1.63 7.46 -7.47
C GLY A 109 2.76 7.93 -8.39
N GLY A 110 2.49 7.89 -9.69
CA GLY A 110 3.37 8.47 -10.72
C GLY A 110 4.30 7.47 -11.41
N PHE A 111 4.18 6.17 -11.13
CA PHE A 111 4.82 5.11 -11.93
C PHE A 111 3.82 4.49 -12.90
N LEU A 112 4.23 4.31 -14.16
CA LEU A 112 3.55 3.43 -15.10
C LEU A 112 3.54 2.00 -14.55
N THR A 113 2.38 1.35 -14.59
CA THR A 113 2.20 -0.02 -14.11
C THR A 113 1.13 -0.76 -14.89
N PHE A 114 1.24 -2.09 -14.92
CA PHE A 114 0.15 -2.96 -15.36
C PHE A 114 -0.91 -3.10 -14.27
N ASP A 115 -2.02 -3.74 -14.63
CA ASP A 115 -3.17 -4.02 -13.76
C ASP A 115 -3.19 -5.51 -13.37
N GLY A 116 -2.46 -5.86 -12.32
CA GLY A 116 -2.44 -7.20 -11.71
C GLY A 116 -1.51 -8.20 -12.38
N GLU A 117 -1.47 -8.25 -13.71
CA GLU A 117 -0.63 -9.18 -14.47
C GLU A 117 0.16 -8.45 -15.54
N GLU A 118 1.38 -8.93 -15.80
CA GLU A 118 2.16 -8.44 -16.93
C GLU A 118 1.55 -8.98 -18.23
N PRO A 119 1.16 -8.10 -19.17
CA PRO A 119 0.60 -8.52 -20.46
C PRO A 119 1.70 -9.08 -21.37
N ALA A 120 1.31 -9.91 -22.34
CA ALA A 120 2.25 -10.43 -23.35
C ALA A 120 2.90 -9.31 -24.18
N GLU A 121 2.18 -8.21 -24.42
CA GLU A 121 2.63 -7.05 -25.19
C GLU A 121 2.53 -5.76 -24.35
N PRO A 122 3.54 -5.45 -23.50
CA PRO A 122 3.54 -4.29 -22.61
C PRO A 122 3.29 -2.93 -23.27
N SER A 123 3.91 -2.69 -24.43
CA SER A 123 3.78 -1.42 -25.15
C SER A 123 2.34 -1.18 -25.62
N THR A 124 1.69 -2.24 -26.14
CA THR A 124 0.28 -2.19 -26.57
C THR A 124 -0.63 -1.91 -25.39
N PHE A 125 -0.39 -2.55 -24.24
CA PHE A 125 -1.15 -2.29 -23.02
C PHE A 125 -1.08 -0.80 -22.62
N PHE A 126 0.12 -0.22 -22.54
CA PHE A 126 0.23 1.19 -22.15
C PHE A 126 -0.39 2.13 -23.18
N TYR A 127 -0.24 1.82 -24.48
CA TYR A 127 -0.89 2.61 -25.51
C TYR A 127 -2.42 2.60 -25.35
N GLU A 128 -3.04 1.42 -25.28
CA GLU A 128 -4.50 1.28 -25.20
C GLU A 128 -5.08 1.80 -23.88
N LYS A 129 -4.37 1.62 -22.76
CA LYS A 129 -4.87 1.98 -21.43
C LYS A 129 -4.58 3.42 -21.05
N LEU A 130 -3.46 3.99 -21.50
CA LEU A 130 -2.99 5.30 -21.03
C LEU A 130 -2.95 6.34 -22.15
N ILE A 131 -2.43 6.00 -23.33
CA ILE A 131 -2.21 6.97 -24.42
C ILE A 131 -3.48 7.20 -25.25
N GLN A 132 -4.11 6.15 -25.76
CA GLN A 132 -5.31 6.22 -26.59
C GLN A 132 -6.49 6.90 -25.87
N PRO A 133 -6.74 6.68 -24.56
CA PRO A 133 -7.77 7.41 -23.81
C PRO A 133 -7.33 8.84 -23.44
N GLY A 134 -6.10 9.22 -23.76
CA GLY A 134 -5.50 10.52 -23.48
C GLY A 134 -5.22 10.76 -21.99
N LEU A 135 -5.08 9.71 -21.17
CA LEU A 135 -4.69 9.85 -19.75
C LEU A 135 -3.25 10.31 -19.61
N VAL A 136 -2.38 9.85 -20.51
CA VAL A 136 -0.95 10.18 -20.59
C VAL A 136 -0.64 10.61 -22.01
N ARG A 137 0.18 11.66 -22.18
CA ARG A 137 0.82 11.94 -23.48
C ARG A 137 2.24 11.37 -23.51
N PRO A 138 2.75 10.84 -24.63
CA PRO A 138 4.08 10.23 -24.68
C PRO A 138 5.21 11.14 -24.15
N GLU A 139 5.13 12.44 -24.40
CA GLU A 139 6.10 13.43 -23.93
C GLU A 139 6.05 13.70 -22.42
N GLU A 140 5.01 13.26 -21.72
CA GLU A 140 4.92 13.33 -20.25
C GLU A 140 5.68 12.20 -19.56
N VAL A 141 6.14 11.19 -20.30
CA VAL A 141 6.84 10.03 -19.75
C VAL A 141 8.30 10.39 -19.46
N ALA A 142 8.62 10.54 -18.18
CA ALA A 142 9.97 10.76 -17.69
C ALA A 142 10.66 9.42 -17.40
N ALA A 143 11.92 9.31 -17.81
CA ALA A 143 12.77 8.13 -17.61
C ALA A 143 12.15 6.79 -18.06
N GLY A 144 11.18 6.82 -18.97
CA GLY A 144 10.49 5.64 -19.50
C GLY A 144 9.49 4.98 -18.55
N CYS A 145 9.30 5.49 -17.33
CA CYS A 145 8.47 4.82 -16.32
C CYS A 145 7.67 5.75 -15.40
N HIS A 146 7.84 7.08 -15.52
CA HIS A 146 7.19 8.03 -14.64
C HIS A 146 6.29 9.02 -15.38
N VAL A 147 5.14 9.35 -14.79
CA VAL A 147 4.25 10.41 -15.26
C VAL A 147 3.70 11.16 -14.05
N MET A 148 3.83 12.49 -14.06
CA MET A 148 3.40 13.35 -12.94
C MET A 148 2.29 14.34 -13.34
N SER A 149 1.68 14.15 -14.52
CA SER A 149 0.58 15.02 -14.95
C SER A 149 -0.61 14.87 -13.99
N PRO A 150 -1.32 15.98 -13.63
CA PRO A 150 -2.46 15.91 -12.73
C PRO A 150 -3.55 14.94 -13.20
N LYS A 151 -3.73 14.82 -14.51
CA LYS A 151 -4.70 13.89 -15.12
C LYS A 151 -4.36 12.44 -14.82
N TYR A 152 -3.09 12.06 -14.92
CA TYR A 152 -2.65 10.72 -14.61
C TYR A 152 -2.67 10.43 -13.11
N LEU A 153 -2.27 11.38 -12.26
CA LEU A 153 -2.30 11.18 -10.80
C LEU A 153 -3.72 11.12 -10.22
N ALA A 154 -4.71 11.65 -10.93
CA ALA A 154 -6.12 11.64 -10.53
C ALA A 154 -6.93 10.49 -11.15
N SER A 155 -6.34 9.67 -12.02
CA SER A 155 -7.04 8.57 -12.73
C SER A 155 -7.24 7.33 -11.88
#